data_AF-A0A4Q7BIV4-F1
#
_entry.id   AF-A0A4Q7BIV4-F1
#
_cell.length_a   1.000
_cell.length_b   1.000
_cell.length_c   1.000
_cell.angle_alpha   90.00
_cell.angle_beta   90.00
_cell.angle_gamma   90.00
#
_symmetry.space_group_name_H-M   'P 1'
#
loop_
_entity.id
_entity.type
_entity.pdbx_description
1 polymer ?
#
loop_
_entity_poly.entity_id
_entity_poly.type
_entity_poly.pdbx_seq_one_letter_code
_entity_poly.pdbx_strand_id
1 'polypeptide(L)'
;MSAKINSAESIRGLACLAVVFSHLAMSFFPYLHHFDPNEVTDLAWVNATHHSPFAFIYSGDAAVFVFFVLSGYVLSYATLNKPEQFHKKIKMMMVKRYPRLMIPALTSCLIIWLVFKFVHINSHHVGMWLQAFTVQGFSLKQVLYEGTIGAFLFSESDVNWVLWTMTIELMGSFALFFLLYLLHYKKIAFWLGSMIIPCLAYYWRGQGFSFGISSFIIGIYIYLYAKTLTSYVAIPMLMLGLYFAGAHNTSASYQWLYAFWGEHTYDYCNFLAGTLIVYSVLMSPLLSKCLDHPILVWLGKLSFSIYLLHLLMLYLVCIPLFNLFFNMGWSYSASAIFSGLSAIGATLIVANFYSRYVDEFAIKASNALANKVLN
;
A
#
# COMPACT_ATOMS: atom_id res chain seq x y z
N MET A 1 10.37 -22.34 5.53
CA MET A 1 9.36 -21.44 6.14
C MET A 1 9.91 -20.02 6.32
N SER A 2 11.14 -19.84 6.84
CA SER A 2 11.79 -18.51 6.93
C SER A 2 11.81 -17.73 5.61
N ALA A 3 12.22 -18.37 4.51
CA ALA A 3 12.26 -17.72 3.20
C ALA A 3 10.92 -17.16 2.72
N LYS A 4 9.79 -17.85 3.01
CA LYS A 4 8.45 -17.36 2.65
C LYS A 4 8.05 -16.11 3.43
N ILE A 5 8.37 -16.06 4.72
CA ILE A 5 8.10 -14.89 5.56
C ILE A 5 9.01 -13.72 5.12
N ASN A 6 10.28 -13.99 4.88
CA ASN A 6 11.23 -12.97 4.42
C ASN A 6 10.84 -12.42 3.03
N SER A 7 10.49 -13.27 2.09
CA SER A 7 9.99 -12.83 0.77
C SER A 7 8.68 -12.04 0.88
N ALA A 8 7.76 -12.38 1.79
CA ALA A 8 6.57 -11.56 2.05
C ALA A 8 6.95 -10.14 2.50
N GLU A 9 7.90 -10.00 3.42
CA GLU A 9 8.44 -8.70 3.82
C GLU A 9 9.10 -7.97 2.63
N SER A 10 9.92 -8.66 1.83
CA SER A 10 10.59 -8.09 0.66
C SER A 10 9.62 -7.54 -0.39
N ILE A 11 8.58 -8.30 -0.76
CA ILE A 11 7.56 -7.81 -1.70
C ILE A 11 6.84 -6.60 -1.10
N ARG A 12 6.55 -6.61 0.21
CA ARG A 12 5.92 -5.48 0.90
C ARG A 12 6.76 -4.21 0.78
N GLY A 13 8.09 -4.34 0.88
CA GLY A 13 9.03 -3.24 0.67
C GLY A 13 9.03 -2.72 -0.77
N LEU A 14 9.05 -3.63 -1.76
CA LEU A 14 9.00 -3.27 -3.18
C LEU A 14 7.67 -2.59 -3.55
N ALA A 15 6.54 -3.11 -3.06
CA ALA A 15 5.23 -2.49 -3.23
C ALA A 15 5.20 -1.09 -2.62
N CYS A 16 5.80 -0.91 -1.45
CA CYS A 16 5.92 0.42 -0.85
C CYS A 16 6.69 1.41 -1.73
N LEU A 17 7.79 0.98 -2.35
CA LEU A 17 8.54 1.84 -3.28
C LEU A 17 7.72 2.17 -4.53
N ALA A 18 6.95 1.22 -5.07
CA ALA A 18 6.06 1.48 -6.20
C ALA A 18 5.00 2.54 -5.85
N VAL A 19 4.46 2.54 -4.63
CA VAL A 19 3.59 3.62 -4.13
C VAL A 19 4.34 4.96 -4.12
N VAL A 20 5.57 5.02 -3.62
CA VAL A 20 6.35 6.27 -3.61
C VAL A 20 6.62 6.77 -5.03
N PHE A 21 6.97 5.86 -5.96
CA PHE A 21 7.15 6.20 -7.37
C PHE A 21 5.86 6.68 -8.03
N SER A 22 4.71 6.09 -7.71
CA SER A 22 3.39 6.57 -8.16
C SER A 22 3.13 8.01 -7.74
N HIS A 23 3.40 8.35 -6.47
CA HIS A 23 3.19 9.71 -5.98
C HIS A 23 4.20 10.70 -6.56
N LEU A 24 5.45 10.30 -6.79
CA LEU A 24 6.43 11.10 -7.54
C LEU A 24 6.00 11.33 -8.99
N ALA A 25 5.46 10.30 -9.65
CA ALA A 25 4.91 10.39 -10.99
C ALA A 25 3.75 11.40 -11.04
N MET A 26 2.76 11.28 -10.15
CA MET A 26 1.65 12.25 -10.04
C MET A 26 2.14 13.68 -9.73
N SER A 27 3.24 13.81 -8.98
CA SER A 27 3.76 15.11 -8.57
C SER A 27 4.53 15.86 -9.66
N PHE A 28 5.20 15.17 -10.58
CA PHE A 28 6.10 15.80 -11.57
C PHE A 28 5.81 15.41 -13.02
N PHE A 29 5.22 14.24 -13.25
CA PHE A 29 4.95 13.69 -14.59
C PHE A 29 3.55 13.07 -14.63
N PRO A 30 2.48 13.86 -14.42
CA PRO A 30 1.13 13.33 -14.23
C PRO A 30 0.63 12.47 -15.42
N TYR A 31 1.08 12.80 -16.63
CA TYR A 31 0.84 12.00 -17.86
C TYR A 31 1.30 10.53 -17.75
N LEU A 32 2.19 10.16 -16.82
CA LEU A 32 2.52 8.75 -16.60
C LEU A 32 1.29 7.93 -16.18
N HIS A 33 0.41 8.52 -15.35
CA HIS A 33 -0.86 7.94 -14.97
C HIS A 33 -1.97 8.31 -15.95
N HIS A 34 -1.99 9.57 -16.44
CA HIS A 34 -2.95 10.05 -17.44
C HIS A 34 -4.40 9.80 -17.00
N PHE A 35 -4.72 10.18 -15.76
CA PHE A 35 -6.07 10.05 -15.21
C PHE A 35 -7.00 11.20 -15.65
N ASP A 36 -6.45 12.36 -15.98
CA ASP A 36 -7.17 13.46 -16.62
C ASP A 36 -6.93 13.40 -18.14
N PRO A 37 -7.97 13.20 -18.97
CA PRO A 37 -7.84 13.17 -20.44
C PRO A 37 -7.27 14.44 -21.06
N ASN A 38 -7.24 15.56 -20.32
CA ASN A 38 -6.68 16.82 -20.77
C ASN A 38 -5.17 16.94 -20.49
N GLU A 39 -4.59 16.01 -19.74
CA GLU A 39 -3.14 16.00 -19.51
C GLU A 39 -2.39 15.69 -20.80
N VAL A 40 -1.41 16.53 -21.12
CA VAL A 40 -0.54 16.37 -22.29
C VAL A 40 0.92 16.42 -21.84
N THR A 41 1.80 15.82 -22.63
CA THR A 41 3.25 15.85 -22.38
C THR A 41 4.02 16.06 -23.67
N ASP A 42 4.97 16.99 -23.65
CA ASP A 42 5.96 17.17 -24.72
C ASP A 42 7.21 16.30 -24.49
N LEU A 43 7.29 15.60 -23.34
CA LEU A 43 8.43 14.76 -23.01
C LEU A 43 8.27 13.38 -23.64
N ALA A 44 9.01 13.13 -24.72
CA ALA A 44 8.97 11.86 -25.46
C ALA A 44 9.17 10.62 -24.58
N TRP A 45 10.06 10.70 -23.58
CA TRP A 45 10.33 9.59 -22.67
C TRP A 45 9.15 9.31 -21.72
N VAL A 46 8.39 10.34 -21.31
CA VAL A 46 7.19 10.19 -20.46
C VAL A 46 6.10 9.50 -21.26
N ASN A 47 5.85 9.96 -22.49
CA ASN A 47 4.88 9.36 -23.40
C ASN A 47 5.23 7.88 -23.70
N ALA A 48 6.49 7.60 -24.02
CA ALA A 48 6.97 6.24 -24.26
C ALA A 48 6.80 5.34 -23.03
N THR A 49 7.04 5.87 -21.83
CA THR A 49 6.90 5.12 -20.56
C THR A 49 5.44 4.80 -20.27
N HIS A 50 4.53 5.75 -20.41
CA HIS A 50 3.08 5.53 -20.24
C HIS A 50 2.54 4.44 -21.17
N HIS A 51 2.99 4.43 -22.42
CA HIS A 51 2.59 3.43 -23.41
C HIS A 51 3.35 2.10 -23.33
N SER A 52 4.32 1.97 -22.43
CA SER A 52 5.09 0.74 -22.23
C SER A 52 4.37 -0.26 -21.31
N PRO A 53 4.70 -1.57 -21.38
CA PRO A 53 4.16 -2.56 -20.44
C PRO A 53 4.84 -2.54 -19.06
N PHE A 54 5.72 -1.56 -18.80
CA PHE A 54 6.57 -1.49 -17.61
C PHE A 54 6.07 -0.49 -16.56
N ALA A 55 4.84 0.00 -16.69
CA ALA A 55 4.23 0.94 -15.76
C ALA A 55 4.01 0.39 -14.34
N PHE A 56 4.19 -0.92 -14.12
CA PHE A 56 4.12 -1.54 -12.79
C PHE A 56 5.09 -0.94 -11.77
N ILE A 57 6.17 -0.29 -12.21
CA ILE A 57 7.16 0.35 -11.34
C ILE A 57 6.52 1.49 -10.54
N TYR A 58 5.54 2.18 -11.11
CA TYR A 58 4.86 3.32 -10.50
C TYR A 58 3.36 3.08 -10.31
N SER A 59 2.92 1.82 -10.25
CA SER A 59 1.51 1.50 -9.99
C SER A 59 1.22 1.45 -8.49
N GLY A 60 0.63 2.53 -7.97
CA GLY A 60 0.20 2.63 -6.58
C GLY A 60 -0.90 1.62 -6.24
N ASP A 61 -1.92 1.48 -7.08
CA ASP A 61 -3.09 0.66 -6.77
C ASP A 61 -2.78 -0.83 -6.77
N ALA A 62 -2.03 -1.35 -7.76
CA ALA A 62 -1.55 -2.73 -7.72
C ALA A 62 -0.71 -3.00 -6.46
N ALA A 63 0.15 -2.06 -6.08
CA ALA A 63 0.96 -2.18 -4.87
C ALA A 63 0.09 -2.23 -3.60
N VAL A 64 -0.97 -1.43 -3.52
CA VAL A 64 -1.96 -1.49 -2.42
C VAL A 64 -2.66 -2.86 -2.36
N PHE A 65 -3.05 -3.43 -3.51
CA PHE A 65 -3.62 -4.78 -3.53
C PHE A 65 -2.62 -5.86 -3.10
N VAL A 66 -1.32 -5.70 -3.42
CA VAL A 66 -0.26 -6.57 -2.88
C VAL A 66 -0.25 -6.50 -1.35
N PHE A 67 -0.33 -5.31 -0.74
CA PHE A 67 -0.43 -5.18 0.72
C PHE A 67 -1.64 -5.93 1.28
N PHE A 68 -2.82 -5.77 0.70
CA PHE A 68 -4.04 -6.43 1.19
C PHE A 68 -3.98 -7.95 1.11
N VAL A 69 -3.47 -8.52 0.00
CA VAL A 69 -3.31 -9.97 -0.14
C VAL A 69 -2.26 -10.50 0.85
N LEU A 70 -1.15 -9.78 1.04
CA LEU A 70 -0.13 -10.14 2.04
C LEU A 70 -0.68 -10.05 3.47
N SER A 71 -1.45 -9.01 3.80
CA SER A 71 -2.13 -8.87 5.09
C SER A 71 -3.04 -10.07 5.35
N GLY A 72 -3.82 -10.50 4.35
CA GLY A 72 -4.62 -11.72 4.41
C GLY A 72 -3.77 -12.96 4.73
N TYR A 73 -2.72 -13.21 3.94
CA TYR A 73 -1.85 -14.37 4.10
C TYR A 73 -1.14 -14.42 5.46
N VAL A 74 -0.51 -13.31 5.87
CA VAL A 74 0.30 -13.23 7.09
C VAL A 74 -0.57 -13.31 8.34
N LEU A 75 -1.74 -12.67 8.36
CA LEU A 75 -2.67 -12.77 9.50
C LEU A 75 -3.26 -14.17 9.64
N SER A 76 -3.56 -14.84 8.52
CA SER A 76 -3.96 -16.25 8.54
C SER A 76 -2.87 -17.15 9.11
N TYR A 77 -1.63 -16.98 8.66
CA TYR A 77 -0.48 -17.71 9.21
C TYR A 77 -0.31 -17.45 10.73
N ALA A 78 -0.31 -16.19 11.15
CA ALA A 78 -0.14 -15.82 12.55
C ALA A 78 -1.20 -16.46 13.46
N THR A 79 -2.43 -16.55 12.97
CA THR A 79 -3.57 -17.13 13.68
C THR A 79 -3.51 -18.66 13.71
N LEU A 80 -3.35 -19.30 12.55
CA LEU A 80 -3.52 -20.76 12.38
C LEU A 80 -2.27 -21.59 12.66
N ASN A 81 -1.07 -21.00 12.69
CA ASN A 81 0.18 -21.74 12.91
C ASN A 81 0.30 -22.42 14.31
N LYS A 82 -0.59 -22.10 15.27
CA LYS A 82 -0.67 -22.82 16.57
C LYS A 82 -2.14 -23.05 16.95
N PRO A 83 -2.76 -24.16 16.50
CA PRO A 83 -4.19 -24.42 16.68
C PRO A 83 -4.64 -24.40 18.14
N GLU A 84 -3.83 -24.91 19.06
CA GLU A 84 -4.07 -24.95 20.52
C GLU A 84 -4.42 -23.58 21.12
N GLN A 85 -3.91 -22.49 20.51
CA GLN A 85 -4.06 -21.13 21.02
C GLN A 85 -5.01 -20.28 20.16
N PHE A 86 -5.79 -20.90 19.28
CA PHE A 86 -6.60 -20.22 18.27
C PHE A 86 -7.48 -19.10 18.86
N HIS A 87 -8.32 -19.41 19.85
CA HIS A 87 -9.22 -18.43 20.46
C HIS A 87 -8.47 -17.28 21.14
N LYS A 88 -7.38 -17.61 21.86
CA LYS A 88 -6.54 -16.60 22.52
C LYS A 88 -5.89 -15.69 21.50
N LYS A 89 -5.35 -16.24 20.42
CA LYS A 89 -4.70 -15.47 19.34
C LYS A 89 -5.65 -14.54 18.62
N ILE A 90 -6.84 -15.02 18.21
CA ILE A 90 -7.83 -14.15 17.56
C ILE A 90 -8.22 -12.98 18.46
N LYS A 91 -8.61 -13.24 19.71
CA LYS A 91 -8.98 -12.17 20.66
C LYS A 91 -7.84 -11.16 20.83
N MET A 92 -6.63 -11.67 21.03
CA MET A 92 -5.42 -10.86 21.20
C MET A 92 -5.12 -10.01 19.96
N MET A 93 -5.26 -10.58 18.76
CA MET A 93 -5.00 -9.87 17.50
C MET A 93 -6.08 -8.84 17.19
N MET A 94 -7.36 -9.13 17.47
CA MET A 94 -8.46 -8.18 17.31
C MET A 94 -8.23 -6.92 18.14
N VAL A 95 -7.95 -7.08 19.44
CA VAL A 95 -7.73 -5.93 20.36
C VAL A 95 -6.48 -5.14 19.98
N LYS A 96 -5.41 -5.81 19.52
CA LYS A 96 -4.16 -5.15 19.12
C LYS A 96 -4.26 -4.40 17.80
N ARG A 97 -5.17 -4.79 16.91
CA ARG A 97 -5.16 -4.35 15.51
C ARG A 97 -5.33 -2.83 15.38
N TYR A 98 -6.37 -2.30 16.02
CA TYR A 98 -6.68 -0.88 15.97
C TYR A 98 -5.57 0.01 16.55
N PRO A 99 -5.11 -0.13 17.82
CA PRO A 99 -4.06 0.72 18.37
C PRO A 99 -2.72 0.58 17.62
N ARG A 100 -2.40 -0.60 17.08
CA ARG A 100 -1.17 -0.82 16.32
C ARG A 100 -1.12 0.00 15.03
N LEU A 101 -2.26 0.21 14.37
CA LEU A 101 -2.35 1.05 13.17
C LEU A 101 -2.59 2.53 13.52
N MET A 102 -3.43 2.79 14.52
CA MET A 102 -3.84 4.13 14.94
C MET A 102 -2.68 4.96 15.49
N ILE A 103 -1.82 4.40 16.35
CA ILE A 103 -0.73 5.17 16.98
C ILE A 103 0.24 5.73 15.93
N PRO A 104 0.75 4.92 14.97
CA PRO A 104 1.57 5.45 13.90
C PRO A 104 0.79 6.37 12.95
N ALA A 105 -0.47 6.09 12.61
CA ALA A 105 -1.24 7.00 11.77
C ALA A 105 -1.38 8.40 12.41
N LEU A 106 -1.82 8.45 13.68
CA LEU A 106 -1.95 9.69 14.45
C LEU A 106 -0.62 10.45 14.53
N THR A 107 0.47 9.74 14.80
CA THR A 107 1.79 10.38 14.90
C THR A 107 2.20 11.00 13.57
N SER A 108 1.92 10.35 12.44
CA SER A 108 2.19 10.92 11.11
C SER A 108 1.38 12.19 10.85
N CYS A 109 0.09 12.20 11.20
CA CYS A 109 -0.77 13.38 11.05
C CYS A 109 -0.29 14.55 11.93
N LEU A 110 0.13 14.27 13.16
CA LEU A 110 0.67 15.30 14.07
C LEU A 110 1.95 15.92 13.52
N ILE A 111 2.84 15.12 12.94
CA ILE A 111 4.09 15.63 12.33
C ILE A 111 3.76 16.48 11.09
N ILE A 112 2.86 16.02 10.22
CA ILE A 112 2.44 16.79 9.03
C ILE A 112 1.86 18.13 9.45
N TRP A 113 0.95 18.13 10.43
CA TRP A 113 0.36 19.36 10.96
C TRP A 113 1.39 20.33 11.53
N LEU A 114 2.35 19.81 12.31
CA LEU A 114 3.43 20.62 12.88
C LEU A 114 4.27 21.26 11.77
N VAL A 115 4.61 20.49 10.75
CA VAL A 115 5.41 20.96 9.62
C VAL A 115 4.68 22.04 8.83
N PHE A 116 3.41 21.82 8.46
CA PHE A 116 2.60 22.78 7.72
C PHE A 116 2.38 24.09 8.48
N LYS A 117 2.43 24.05 9.82
CA LYS A 117 2.30 25.24 10.67
C LYS A 117 3.55 26.12 10.67
N PHE A 118 4.75 25.54 10.55
CA PHE A 118 6.02 26.25 10.72
C PHE A 118 6.86 26.39 9.45
N VAL A 119 6.59 25.55 8.44
CA VAL A 119 7.37 25.48 7.21
C VAL A 119 6.45 25.78 6.05
N HIS A 120 6.77 26.84 5.32
CA HIS A 120 6.07 27.21 4.09
C HIS A 120 7.04 27.10 2.92
N ILE A 121 6.70 26.22 1.97
CA ILE A 121 7.53 25.92 0.81
C ILE A 121 6.77 26.34 -0.45
N ASN A 122 7.46 27.03 -1.36
CA ASN A 122 6.92 27.40 -2.66
C ASN A 122 6.71 26.14 -3.52
N SER A 123 5.46 25.86 -3.88
CA SER A 123 5.03 24.71 -4.68
C SER A 123 4.55 25.09 -6.10
N HIS A 124 4.87 26.28 -6.61
CA HIS A 124 4.37 26.75 -7.90
C HIS A 124 4.86 25.94 -9.11
N HIS A 125 6.01 25.26 -8.99
CA HIS A 125 6.62 24.51 -10.10
C HIS A 125 6.32 23.00 -10.07
N VAL A 126 5.61 22.50 -9.06
CA VAL A 126 5.22 21.10 -9.00
C VAL A 126 3.84 20.89 -9.63
N GLY A 127 3.53 19.64 -10.00
CA GLY A 127 2.23 19.28 -10.57
C GLY A 127 1.06 19.58 -9.63
N MET A 128 -0.12 19.78 -10.22
CA MET A 128 -1.34 20.20 -9.52
C MET A 128 -1.69 19.30 -8.34
N TRP A 129 -1.46 17.99 -8.47
CA TRP A 129 -1.73 17.02 -7.41
C TRP A 129 -0.94 17.32 -6.13
N LEU A 130 0.38 17.53 -6.22
CA LEU A 130 1.21 17.83 -5.05
C LEU A 130 0.97 19.27 -4.58
N GLN A 131 0.72 20.20 -5.51
CA GLN A 131 0.36 21.56 -5.16
C GLN A 131 -0.91 21.62 -4.29
N ALA A 132 -1.93 20.84 -4.65
CA ALA A 132 -3.18 20.72 -3.88
C ALA A 132 -2.95 20.17 -2.46
N PHE A 133 -1.95 19.29 -2.27
CA PHE A 133 -1.53 18.84 -0.93
C PHE A 133 -0.87 19.98 -0.13
N THR A 134 -0.04 20.80 -0.77
CA THR A 134 0.76 21.84 -0.09
C THR A 134 -0.03 23.05 0.43
N VAL A 135 -1.22 23.30 -0.12
CA VAL A 135 -2.03 24.49 0.18
C VAL A 135 -3.12 24.23 1.22
N GLN A 136 -3.14 23.03 1.81
CA GLN A 136 -4.14 22.67 2.82
C GLN A 136 -3.82 23.28 4.18
N GLY A 137 -4.89 23.61 4.93
CA GLY A 137 -4.80 24.10 6.29
C GLY A 137 -5.61 23.22 7.22
N PHE A 138 -4.99 22.68 8.27
CA PHE A 138 -5.63 21.73 9.17
C PHE A 138 -5.74 22.27 10.60
N SER A 139 -6.90 22.07 11.22
CA SER A 139 -7.05 22.30 12.66
C SER A 139 -6.49 21.12 13.46
N LEU A 140 -6.01 21.37 14.67
CA LEU A 140 -5.56 20.28 15.57
C LEU A 140 -6.69 19.27 15.84
N LYS A 141 -7.95 19.73 15.89
CA LYS A 141 -9.11 18.85 16.07
C LYS A 141 -9.26 17.87 14.92
N GLN A 142 -9.12 18.35 13.68
CA GLN A 142 -9.17 17.51 12.48
C GLN A 142 -8.04 16.48 12.47
N VAL A 143 -6.81 16.91 12.78
CA VAL A 143 -5.63 16.05 12.87
C VAL A 143 -5.81 14.92 13.87
N LEU A 144 -6.32 15.23 15.06
CA LEU A 144 -6.62 14.22 16.08
C LEU A 144 -7.75 13.29 15.62
N TYR A 145 -8.80 13.83 15.01
CA TYR A 145 -9.94 13.05 14.55
C TYR A 145 -9.57 12.10 13.41
N GLU A 146 -8.93 12.57 12.34
CA GLU A 146 -8.52 11.72 11.21
C GLU A 146 -7.46 10.71 11.63
N GLY A 147 -6.48 11.12 12.43
CA GLY A 147 -5.41 10.24 12.92
C GLY A 147 -5.90 9.14 13.88
N THR A 148 -7.07 9.30 14.50
CA THR A 148 -7.64 8.30 15.42
C THR A 148 -8.83 7.55 14.84
N ILE A 149 -9.84 8.26 14.34
CA ILE A 149 -11.17 7.70 14.01
C ILE A 149 -11.50 7.86 12.53
N GLY A 150 -11.35 9.07 11.98
CA GLY A 150 -11.78 9.43 10.62
C GLY A 150 -11.24 8.49 9.55
N ALA A 151 -9.92 8.28 9.52
CA ALA A 151 -9.28 7.41 8.54
C ALA A 151 -9.64 5.92 8.67
N PHE A 152 -10.05 5.48 9.85
CA PHE A 152 -10.28 4.07 10.16
C PHE A 152 -11.73 3.63 9.99
N LEU A 153 -12.69 4.51 10.27
CA LEU A 153 -14.11 4.19 10.20
C LEU A 153 -14.81 4.87 9.01
N PHE A 154 -14.32 6.04 8.60
CA PHE A 154 -14.99 6.90 7.63
C PHE A 154 -14.21 7.07 6.31
N SER A 155 -12.93 6.69 6.28
CA SER A 155 -12.00 6.88 5.16
C SER A 155 -11.64 8.35 4.90
N GLU A 156 -11.80 9.21 5.91
CA GLU A 156 -11.38 10.61 5.88
C GLU A 156 -9.86 10.70 6.06
N SER A 157 -9.17 11.38 5.14
CA SER A 157 -7.70 11.35 5.08
C SER A 157 -7.09 12.64 4.53
N ASP A 158 -7.74 13.79 4.70
CA ASP A 158 -7.27 15.07 4.16
C ASP A 158 -5.88 15.45 4.70
N VAL A 159 -5.61 15.17 5.98
CA VAL A 159 -4.31 15.49 6.60
C VAL A 159 -3.17 14.65 6.03
N ASN A 160 -3.43 13.38 5.76
CA ASN A 160 -2.46 12.47 5.17
C ASN A 160 -3.18 11.54 4.19
N TRP A 161 -3.13 11.89 2.90
CA TRP A 161 -3.95 11.26 1.87
C TRP A 161 -3.76 9.75 1.80
N VAL A 162 -2.58 9.23 2.16
CA VAL A 162 -2.28 7.79 2.17
C VAL A 162 -3.15 7.01 3.16
N LEU A 163 -3.78 7.67 4.14
CA LEU A 163 -4.59 7.01 5.16
C LEU A 163 -5.92 6.48 4.63
N TRP A 164 -6.31 6.78 3.39
CA TRP A 164 -7.53 6.24 2.77
C TRP A 164 -7.61 4.71 2.83
N THR A 165 -6.46 4.02 2.80
CA THR A 165 -6.38 2.54 2.87
C THR A 165 -6.62 1.98 4.27
N MET A 166 -6.52 2.79 5.34
CA MET A 166 -6.59 2.30 6.73
C MET A 166 -7.95 1.70 7.08
N THR A 167 -9.04 2.22 6.52
CA THR A 167 -10.38 1.64 6.70
C THR A 167 -10.41 0.20 6.15
N ILE A 168 -9.83 -0.03 4.95
CA ILE A 168 -9.77 -1.35 4.34
C ILE A 168 -8.87 -2.28 5.17
N GLU A 169 -7.70 -1.82 5.61
CA GLU A 169 -6.78 -2.61 6.43
C GLU A 169 -7.38 -3.04 7.77
N LEU A 170 -8.20 -2.19 8.40
CA LEU A 170 -8.88 -2.50 9.66
C LEU A 170 -10.07 -3.44 9.43
N MET A 171 -10.99 -3.07 8.53
CA MET A 171 -12.20 -3.86 8.25
C MET A 171 -11.88 -5.21 7.63
N GLY A 172 -10.92 -5.27 6.71
CA GLY A 172 -10.42 -6.50 6.11
C GLY A 172 -9.81 -7.45 7.14
N SER A 173 -9.12 -6.93 8.15
CA SER A 173 -8.60 -7.73 9.25
C SER A 173 -9.71 -8.31 10.12
N PHE A 174 -10.74 -7.53 10.45
CA PHE A 174 -11.86 -8.02 11.24
C PHE A 174 -12.70 -9.03 10.47
N ALA A 175 -12.95 -8.80 9.17
CA ALA A 175 -13.56 -9.77 8.28
C ALA A 175 -12.76 -11.08 8.24
N LEU A 176 -11.43 -10.98 8.13
CA LEU A 176 -10.54 -12.13 8.17
C LEU A 176 -10.65 -12.90 9.49
N PHE A 177 -10.58 -12.22 10.64
CA PHE A 177 -10.70 -12.89 11.94
C PHE A 177 -12.05 -13.58 12.11
N PHE A 178 -13.12 -12.93 11.66
CA PHE A 178 -14.46 -13.52 11.64
C PHE A 178 -14.53 -14.76 10.75
N LEU A 179 -14.01 -14.69 9.53
CA LEU A 179 -13.98 -15.84 8.62
C LEU A 179 -13.14 -17.01 9.15
N LEU A 180 -11.97 -16.74 9.72
CA LEU A 180 -11.15 -17.78 10.36
C LEU A 180 -11.88 -18.41 11.54
N TYR A 181 -12.61 -17.62 12.32
CA TYR A 181 -13.48 -18.13 13.38
C TYR A 181 -14.55 -19.06 12.79
N LEU A 182 -15.27 -18.65 11.74
CA LEU A 182 -16.25 -19.51 11.06
C LEU A 182 -15.62 -20.80 10.53
N LEU A 183 -14.42 -20.73 9.94
CA LEU A 183 -13.70 -21.89 9.43
C LEU A 183 -13.42 -22.93 10.52
N HIS A 184 -13.09 -22.48 11.74
CA HIS A 184 -12.82 -23.34 12.87
C HIS A 184 -14.05 -24.15 13.31
N TYR A 185 -15.25 -23.57 13.24
CA TYR A 185 -16.49 -24.23 13.68
C TYR A 185 -17.26 -24.93 12.56
N LYS A 186 -17.48 -24.25 11.43
CA LYS A 186 -18.31 -24.74 10.32
C LYS A 186 -17.75 -24.27 8.98
N LYS A 187 -17.11 -25.18 8.24
CA LYS A 187 -16.57 -24.92 6.90
C LYS A 187 -17.59 -24.31 5.93
N ILE A 188 -18.85 -24.76 5.97
CA ILE A 188 -19.91 -24.20 5.10
C ILE A 188 -20.17 -22.72 5.40
N ALA A 189 -20.13 -22.31 6.67
CA ALA A 189 -20.30 -20.91 7.06
C ALA A 189 -19.12 -20.05 6.60
N PHE A 190 -17.90 -20.60 6.60
CA PHE A 190 -16.73 -19.93 6.01
C PHE A 190 -16.92 -19.69 4.51
N TRP A 191 -17.34 -20.70 3.74
CA TRP A 191 -17.57 -20.54 2.30
C TRP A 191 -18.65 -19.49 2.00
N LEU A 192 -19.80 -19.58 2.67
CA LEU A 192 -20.88 -18.60 2.53
C LEU A 192 -20.40 -17.19 2.93
N GLY A 193 -19.71 -17.06 4.06
CA GLY A 193 -19.15 -15.79 4.52
C GLY A 193 -18.15 -15.20 3.53
N SER A 194 -17.31 -16.03 2.91
CA SER A 194 -16.31 -15.57 1.94
C SER A 194 -16.91 -14.96 0.68
N MET A 195 -18.14 -15.33 0.34
CA MET A 195 -18.89 -14.76 -0.79
C MET A 195 -19.74 -13.56 -0.35
N ILE A 196 -20.43 -13.66 0.79
CA ILE A 196 -21.36 -12.63 1.27
C ILE A 196 -20.62 -11.36 1.69
N ILE A 197 -19.48 -11.49 2.38
CA ILE A 197 -18.78 -10.33 2.95
C ILE A 197 -18.30 -9.35 1.86
N PRO A 198 -17.66 -9.78 0.76
CA PRO A 198 -17.34 -8.89 -0.37
C PRO A 198 -18.57 -8.22 -0.99
N CYS A 199 -19.70 -8.92 -1.12
CA CYS A 199 -20.93 -8.35 -1.64
C CYS A 199 -21.49 -7.25 -0.72
N LEU A 200 -21.46 -7.47 0.60
CA LEU A 200 -21.83 -6.44 1.58
C LEU A 200 -20.86 -5.26 1.54
N ALA A 201 -19.56 -5.52 1.38
CA ALA A 201 -18.54 -4.49 1.23
C ALA A 201 -18.77 -3.63 -0.02
N TYR A 202 -19.19 -4.24 -1.14
CA TYR A 202 -19.58 -3.53 -2.36
C TYR A 202 -20.79 -2.63 -2.12
N TYR A 203 -21.84 -3.14 -1.48
CA TYR A 203 -23.04 -2.36 -1.19
C TYR A 203 -22.75 -1.18 -0.24
N TRP A 204 -21.80 -1.36 0.69
CA TRP A 204 -21.50 -0.33 1.68
C TRP A 204 -20.63 0.81 1.15
N ARG A 205 -19.53 0.50 0.43
CA ARG A 205 -18.50 1.49 0.03
C ARG A 205 -18.04 1.35 -1.42
N GLY A 206 -18.71 0.56 -2.23
CA GLY A 206 -18.44 0.40 -3.65
C GLY A 206 -17.31 -0.58 -3.99
N GLN A 207 -16.92 -0.55 -5.26
CA GLN A 207 -16.07 -1.55 -5.90
C GLN A 207 -14.67 -1.66 -5.27
N GLY A 208 -13.94 -0.55 -5.11
CA GLY A 208 -12.58 -0.55 -4.57
C GLY A 208 -12.51 -1.14 -3.15
N PHE A 209 -13.49 -0.81 -2.30
CA PHE A 209 -13.60 -1.37 -0.96
C PHE A 209 -13.87 -2.88 -0.99
N SER A 210 -14.79 -3.34 -1.87
CA SER A 210 -15.05 -4.77 -2.07
C SER A 210 -13.82 -5.54 -2.54
N PHE A 211 -13.05 -4.98 -3.47
CA PHE A 211 -11.79 -5.57 -3.94
C PHE A 211 -10.76 -5.65 -2.82
N GLY A 212 -10.63 -4.59 -2.01
CA GLY A 212 -9.77 -4.61 -0.85
C GLY A 212 -10.10 -5.74 0.12
N ILE A 213 -11.38 -5.89 0.50
CA ILE A 213 -11.84 -6.99 1.36
C ILE A 213 -11.63 -8.36 0.69
N SER A 214 -11.87 -8.45 -0.63
CA SER A 214 -11.64 -9.68 -1.40
C SER A 214 -10.16 -10.09 -1.40
N SER A 215 -9.23 -9.14 -1.48
CA SER A 215 -7.80 -9.41 -1.40
C SER A 215 -7.38 -10.04 -0.06
N PHE A 216 -7.95 -9.59 1.06
CA PHE A 216 -7.75 -10.24 2.36
C PHE A 216 -8.21 -11.71 2.34
N ILE A 217 -9.39 -11.95 1.78
CA ILE A 217 -9.99 -13.29 1.67
C ILE A 217 -9.14 -14.18 0.75
N ILE A 218 -8.67 -13.66 -0.37
CA ILE A 218 -7.73 -14.34 -1.27
C ILE A 218 -6.45 -14.71 -0.51
N GLY A 219 -5.93 -13.82 0.33
CA GLY A 219 -4.80 -14.13 1.22
C GLY A 219 -5.06 -15.32 2.15
N ILE A 220 -6.28 -15.44 2.70
CA ILE A 220 -6.70 -16.63 3.48
C ILE A 220 -6.64 -17.89 2.60
N TYR A 221 -7.19 -17.83 1.38
CA TYR A 221 -7.20 -18.96 0.45
C TYR A 221 -5.78 -19.37 0.02
N ILE A 222 -4.89 -18.40 -0.23
CA ILE A 222 -3.48 -18.67 -0.52
C ILE A 222 -2.83 -19.39 0.66
N TYR A 223 -3.13 -18.99 1.89
CA TYR A 223 -2.58 -19.67 3.07
C TYR A 223 -3.10 -21.10 3.24
N LEU A 224 -4.40 -21.32 3.04
CA LEU A 224 -5.06 -22.60 3.32
C LEU A 224 -4.89 -23.65 2.21
N TYR A 225 -4.89 -23.23 0.94
CA TYR A 225 -5.08 -24.14 -0.20
C TYR A 225 -4.04 -23.97 -1.31
N ALA A 226 -3.17 -22.97 -1.26
CA ALA A 226 -2.18 -22.80 -2.32
C ALA A 226 -1.21 -23.98 -2.37
N LYS A 227 -0.86 -24.35 -3.60
CA LYS A 227 0.15 -25.37 -3.88
C LYS A 227 1.46 -24.69 -4.22
N THR A 228 2.57 -25.39 -3.97
CA THR A 228 3.88 -24.95 -4.44
C THR A 228 3.90 -24.92 -5.96
N LEU A 229 4.37 -23.82 -6.53
CA LEU A 229 4.50 -23.60 -7.96
C LEU A 229 5.91 -23.98 -8.41
N THR A 230 6.01 -24.61 -9.58
CA THR A 230 7.29 -24.78 -10.28
C THR A 230 7.70 -23.44 -10.91
N SER A 231 9.00 -23.24 -11.14
CA SER A 231 9.50 -21.99 -11.76
C SER A 231 8.87 -21.70 -13.12
N TYR A 232 8.57 -22.75 -13.90
CA TYR A 232 7.91 -22.65 -15.20
C TYR A 232 6.48 -22.09 -15.14
N VAL A 233 5.78 -22.21 -14.00
CA VAL A 233 4.45 -21.61 -13.79
C VAL A 233 4.57 -20.28 -13.07
N ALA A 234 5.45 -20.22 -12.06
CA ALA A 234 5.60 -19.04 -11.22
C ALA A 234 6.15 -17.82 -11.97
N ILE A 235 7.13 -18.00 -12.86
CA ILE A 235 7.72 -16.89 -13.61
C ILE A 235 6.70 -16.27 -14.58
N PRO A 236 6.01 -17.04 -15.45
CA PRO A 236 4.95 -16.47 -16.29
C PRO A 236 3.82 -15.84 -15.47
N MET A 237 3.42 -16.43 -14.34
CA MET A 237 2.41 -15.85 -13.46
C MET A 237 2.86 -14.51 -12.87
N LEU A 238 4.12 -14.40 -12.44
CA LEU A 238 4.69 -13.13 -11.98
C LEU A 238 4.72 -12.11 -13.12
N MET A 239 5.17 -12.49 -14.31
CA MET A 239 5.22 -11.60 -15.48
C MET A 239 3.83 -11.10 -15.87
N LEU A 240 2.81 -11.98 -15.81
CA LEU A 240 1.42 -11.59 -16.05
C LEU A 240 0.91 -10.64 -14.95
N GLY A 241 1.23 -10.93 -13.68
CA GLY A 241 0.90 -10.05 -12.56
C GLY A 241 1.54 -8.66 -12.69
N LEU A 242 2.81 -8.59 -13.06
CA LEU A 242 3.51 -7.33 -13.33
C LEU A 242 2.94 -6.62 -14.56
N TYR A 243 2.59 -7.35 -15.61
CA TYR A 243 1.94 -6.77 -16.77
C TYR A 243 0.60 -6.13 -16.37
N PHE A 244 -0.26 -6.84 -15.64
CA PHE A 244 -1.53 -6.28 -15.13
C PHE A 244 -1.31 -5.09 -14.20
N ALA A 245 -0.26 -5.10 -13.37
CA ALA A 245 0.04 -3.96 -12.51
C ALA A 245 0.33 -2.67 -13.29
N GLY A 246 0.84 -2.76 -14.52
CA GLY A 246 1.08 -1.59 -15.36
C GLY A 246 -0.13 -1.09 -16.15
N ALA A 247 -1.28 -1.76 -16.08
CA ALA A 247 -2.43 -1.42 -16.90
C ALA A 247 -2.95 0.00 -16.63
N HIS A 248 -3.06 0.79 -17.69
CA HIS A 248 -3.76 2.08 -17.72
C HIS A 248 -4.69 2.11 -18.93
N ASN A 249 -5.92 2.62 -18.77
CA ASN A 249 -6.96 2.55 -19.79
C ASN A 249 -6.54 3.21 -21.12
N THR A 250 -5.76 4.29 -21.05
CA THR A 250 -5.29 5.07 -22.19
C THR A 250 -3.99 4.55 -22.81
N SER A 251 -3.36 3.52 -22.23
CA SER A 251 -2.06 3.04 -22.67
C SER A 251 -2.15 2.07 -23.85
N ALA A 252 -1.35 2.31 -24.90
CA ALA A 252 -1.27 1.48 -26.10
C ALA A 252 -0.99 -0.01 -25.79
N SER A 253 -0.13 -0.29 -24.81
CA SER A 253 0.21 -1.68 -24.41
C SER A 253 -0.98 -2.47 -23.86
N TYR A 254 -2.06 -1.80 -23.46
CA TYR A 254 -3.22 -2.39 -22.79
C TYR A 254 -4.52 -2.24 -23.57
N GLN A 255 -4.47 -1.73 -24.80
CA GLN A 255 -5.66 -1.50 -25.64
C GLN A 255 -6.52 -2.75 -25.84
N TRP A 256 -5.91 -3.93 -25.92
CA TRP A 256 -6.65 -5.18 -26.07
C TRP A 256 -7.39 -5.59 -24.78
N LEU A 257 -6.84 -5.29 -23.60
CA LEU A 257 -7.55 -5.45 -22.33
C LEU A 257 -8.66 -4.42 -22.21
N TYR A 258 -8.40 -3.17 -22.62
CA TYR A 258 -9.40 -2.12 -22.68
C TYR A 258 -10.56 -2.46 -23.63
N ALA A 259 -10.28 -3.08 -24.78
CA ALA A 259 -11.32 -3.56 -25.68
C ALA A 259 -12.23 -4.63 -25.03
N PHE A 260 -11.75 -5.34 -24.02
CA PHE A 260 -12.50 -6.39 -23.32
C PHE A 260 -13.20 -5.90 -22.05
N TRP A 261 -12.53 -5.09 -21.24
CA TRP A 261 -13.02 -4.62 -19.93
C TRP A 261 -13.45 -3.15 -19.89
N GLY A 262 -13.20 -2.38 -20.95
CA GLY A 262 -13.51 -0.95 -21.02
C GLY A 262 -12.85 -0.17 -19.88
N GLU A 263 -13.59 0.76 -19.31
CA GLU A 263 -13.12 1.63 -18.22
C GLU A 263 -12.71 0.88 -16.94
N HIS A 264 -13.19 -0.36 -16.76
CA HIS A 264 -12.83 -1.18 -15.60
C HIS A 264 -11.48 -1.89 -15.74
N THR A 265 -10.77 -1.71 -16.87
CA THR A 265 -9.48 -2.35 -17.12
C THR A 265 -8.46 -2.01 -16.05
N TYR A 266 -8.33 -0.73 -15.69
CA TYR A 266 -7.45 -0.29 -14.62
C TYR A 266 -7.74 -1.02 -13.30
N ASP A 267 -8.99 -0.97 -12.83
CA ASP A 267 -9.36 -1.55 -11.53
C ASP A 267 -9.16 -3.06 -11.48
N TYR A 268 -9.62 -3.78 -12.51
CA TYR A 268 -9.57 -5.24 -12.54
C TYR A 268 -8.14 -5.75 -12.69
N CYS A 269 -7.34 -5.12 -13.55
CA CYS A 269 -5.93 -5.49 -13.71
C CYS A 269 -5.15 -5.26 -12.40
N ASN A 270 -5.28 -4.09 -11.77
CA ASN A 270 -4.57 -3.78 -10.53
C ASN A 270 -4.97 -4.74 -9.38
N PHE A 271 -6.25 -5.09 -9.26
CA PHE A 271 -6.73 -6.08 -8.29
C PHE A 271 -6.15 -7.49 -8.55
N LEU A 272 -6.20 -7.95 -9.80
CA LEU A 272 -5.66 -9.27 -10.18
C LEU A 272 -4.13 -9.32 -10.04
N ALA A 273 -3.44 -8.23 -10.34
CA ALA A 273 -2.00 -8.11 -10.22
C ALA A 273 -1.52 -8.43 -8.80
N GLY A 274 -2.15 -7.82 -7.78
CA GLY A 274 -1.82 -8.07 -6.38
C GLY A 274 -1.90 -9.55 -6.01
N THR A 275 -2.93 -10.25 -6.50
CA THR A 275 -3.12 -11.68 -6.28
C THR A 275 -2.04 -12.52 -6.97
N LEU A 276 -1.79 -12.26 -8.26
CA LEU A 276 -0.84 -13.02 -9.07
C LEU A 276 0.60 -12.84 -8.58
N ILE A 277 0.99 -11.62 -8.22
CA ILE A 277 2.32 -11.29 -7.69
C ILE A 277 2.54 -12.00 -6.35
N VAL A 278 1.58 -11.91 -5.43
CA VAL A 278 1.74 -12.55 -4.11
C VAL A 278 1.75 -14.07 -4.21
N TYR A 279 0.85 -14.66 -4.99
CA TYR A 279 0.82 -16.11 -5.16
C TYR A 279 2.11 -16.62 -5.83
N SER A 280 2.51 -16.04 -6.95
CA SER A 280 3.72 -16.47 -7.68
C SER A 280 4.97 -16.44 -6.81
N VAL A 281 5.19 -15.36 -6.05
CA VAL A 281 6.38 -15.24 -5.21
C VAL A 281 6.33 -16.16 -4.00
N LEU A 282 5.25 -16.17 -3.22
CA LEU A 282 5.19 -16.92 -1.96
C LEU A 282 5.17 -18.44 -2.17
N MET A 283 4.69 -18.88 -3.33
CA MET A 283 4.54 -20.30 -3.63
C MET A 283 5.62 -20.86 -4.55
N SER A 284 6.55 -20.02 -5.03
CA SER A 284 7.73 -20.45 -5.77
C SER A 284 8.98 -20.47 -4.88
N PRO A 285 9.64 -21.63 -4.72
CA PRO A 285 10.92 -21.70 -3.99
C PRO A 285 12.00 -20.80 -4.59
N LEU A 286 12.05 -20.68 -5.92
CA LEU A 286 13.03 -19.86 -6.63
C LEU A 286 12.82 -18.37 -6.34
N LEU A 287 11.60 -17.86 -6.56
CA LEU A 287 11.29 -16.44 -6.35
C LEU A 287 11.37 -16.05 -4.88
N SER A 288 10.86 -16.90 -3.99
CA SER A 288 10.96 -16.71 -2.55
C SER A 288 12.42 -16.63 -2.08
N LYS A 289 13.31 -17.49 -2.59
CA LYS A 289 14.75 -17.44 -2.29
C LYS A 289 15.45 -16.22 -2.88
N CYS A 290 15.11 -15.82 -4.09
CA CYS A 290 15.64 -14.61 -4.73
C CYS A 290 15.29 -13.35 -3.92
N LEU A 291 14.07 -13.29 -3.40
CA LEU A 291 13.58 -12.17 -2.60
C LEU A 291 13.92 -12.30 -1.11
N ASP A 292 14.52 -13.40 -0.66
CA ASP A 292 15.07 -13.56 0.69
C ASP A 292 16.44 -12.87 0.79
N HIS A 293 16.48 -11.56 0.49
CA HIS A 293 17.67 -10.73 0.51
C HIS A 293 17.61 -9.74 1.68
N PRO A 294 18.66 -9.59 2.51
CA PRO A 294 18.64 -8.77 3.73
C PRO A 294 18.17 -7.33 3.51
N ILE A 295 18.59 -6.70 2.41
CA ILE A 295 18.22 -5.31 2.06
C ILE A 295 16.72 -5.22 1.73
N LEU A 296 16.17 -6.18 0.99
CA LEU A 296 14.75 -6.19 0.62
C LEU A 296 13.88 -6.48 1.84
N VAL A 297 14.31 -7.40 2.71
CA VAL A 297 13.64 -7.67 3.99
C VAL A 297 13.67 -6.44 4.90
N TRP A 298 14.79 -5.72 4.96
CA TRP A 298 14.90 -4.48 5.72
C TRP A 298 13.95 -3.40 5.19
N LEU A 299 13.92 -3.21 3.86
CA LEU A 299 12.96 -2.31 3.20
C LEU A 299 11.51 -2.71 3.56
N GLY A 300 11.22 -4.01 3.55
CA GLY A 300 9.95 -4.58 3.99
C GLY A 300 9.56 -4.17 5.39
N LYS A 301 10.47 -4.31 6.36
CA LYS A 301 10.23 -3.92 7.76
C LYS A 301 9.90 -2.44 7.91
N LEU A 302 10.49 -1.57 7.08
CA LEU A 302 10.24 -0.14 7.09
C LEU A 302 9.02 0.30 6.28
N SER A 303 8.38 -0.60 5.52
CA SER A 303 7.35 -0.24 4.54
C SER A 303 6.21 0.58 5.13
N PHE A 304 5.74 0.26 6.34
CA PHE A 304 4.65 0.99 6.96
C PHE A 304 5.05 2.42 7.34
N SER A 305 6.27 2.58 7.88
CA SER A 305 6.85 3.90 8.16
C SER A 305 7.07 4.73 6.89
N ILE A 306 7.60 4.11 5.82
CA ILE A 306 7.78 4.77 4.51
C ILE A 306 6.41 5.21 3.96
N TYR A 307 5.41 4.33 4.01
CA TYR A 307 4.05 4.60 3.55
C TYR A 307 3.44 5.82 4.26
N LEU A 308 3.61 5.95 5.57
CA LEU A 308 3.05 7.08 6.32
C LEU A 308 3.79 8.41 6.09
N LEU A 309 5.09 8.37 5.79
CA LEU A 309 5.95 9.55 5.80
C LEU A 309 6.32 10.08 4.42
N HIS A 310 6.16 9.31 3.35
CA HIS A 310 6.69 9.71 2.04
C HIS A 310 6.10 11.02 1.52
N LEU A 311 4.80 11.29 1.66
CA LEU A 311 4.21 12.58 1.25
C LEU A 311 4.80 13.76 2.02
N LEU A 312 5.03 13.59 3.32
CA LEU A 312 5.70 14.60 4.13
C LEU A 312 7.14 14.84 3.63
N MET A 313 7.85 13.80 3.24
CA MET A 313 9.21 13.92 2.69
C MET A 313 9.21 14.53 1.28
N LEU A 314 8.18 14.27 0.46
CA LEU A 314 7.98 14.99 -0.79
C LEU A 314 7.84 16.49 -0.52
N TYR A 315 7.02 16.87 0.45
CA TYR A 315 6.87 18.26 0.85
C TYR A 315 8.18 18.88 1.37
N LEU A 316 8.80 18.28 2.38
CA LEU A 316 9.95 18.85 3.10
C LEU A 316 11.28 18.79 2.35
N VAL A 317 11.48 17.78 1.50
CA VAL A 317 12.77 17.51 0.87
C VAL A 317 12.69 17.63 -0.64
N CYS A 318 11.67 17.00 -1.26
CA CYS A 318 11.58 17.00 -2.72
C CYS A 318 11.33 18.40 -3.28
N ILE A 319 10.32 19.13 -2.79
CA ILE A 319 9.98 20.45 -3.34
C ILE A 319 11.13 21.46 -3.18
N PRO A 320 11.78 21.62 -2.00
CA PRO A 320 12.88 22.56 -1.86
C PRO A 320 14.08 22.22 -2.75
N LEU A 321 14.47 20.94 -2.84
CA LEU A 321 15.57 20.51 -3.70
C LEU A 321 15.23 20.67 -5.18
N PHE A 322 13.98 20.40 -5.57
CA PHE A 322 13.52 20.66 -6.93
C PHE A 322 13.70 22.14 -7.28
N ASN A 323 13.20 23.04 -6.44
CA ASN A 323 13.33 24.48 -6.64
C ASN A 323 14.80 24.92 -6.70
N LEU A 324 15.66 24.35 -5.86
CA LEU A 324 17.09 24.63 -5.88
C LEU A 324 17.72 24.24 -7.23
N PHE A 325 17.54 22.99 -7.67
CA PHE A 325 18.11 22.51 -8.94
C PHE A 325 17.55 23.27 -10.14
N PHE A 326 16.25 23.55 -10.14
CA PHE A 326 15.61 24.30 -11.21
C PHE A 326 16.14 25.74 -11.28
N ASN A 327 16.32 26.41 -10.15
CA ASN A 327 16.93 27.75 -10.09
C ASN A 327 18.42 27.75 -10.48
N MET A 328 19.12 26.63 -10.32
CA MET A 328 20.48 26.43 -10.82
C MET A 328 20.54 26.17 -12.34
N GLY A 329 19.40 26.18 -13.04
CA GLY A 329 19.31 26.02 -14.49
C GLY A 329 19.28 24.56 -14.95
N TRP A 330 19.01 23.59 -14.06
CA TRP A 330 18.83 22.20 -14.46
C TRP A 330 17.52 22.03 -15.24
N SER A 331 17.46 21.04 -16.13
CA SER A 331 16.21 20.71 -16.82
C SER A 331 15.13 20.29 -15.81
N TYR A 332 13.85 20.46 -16.18
CA TYR A 332 12.73 20.05 -15.34
C TYR A 332 12.84 18.57 -14.93
N SER A 333 13.11 17.69 -15.91
CA SER A 333 13.23 16.25 -15.66
C SER A 333 14.40 15.92 -14.74
N ALA A 334 15.57 16.54 -14.92
CA ALA A 334 16.71 16.31 -14.03
C ALA A 334 16.39 16.80 -12.60
N SER A 335 15.82 17.99 -12.46
CA SER A 335 15.43 18.55 -11.16
C SER A 335 14.45 17.64 -10.43
N ALA A 336 13.43 17.12 -11.12
CA ALA A 336 12.45 16.18 -10.56
C ALA A 336 13.07 14.84 -10.16
N ILE A 337 13.90 14.24 -11.01
CA ILE A 337 14.51 12.93 -10.73
C ILE A 337 15.47 13.02 -9.54
N PHE A 338 16.38 14.00 -9.51
CA PHE A 338 17.36 14.10 -8.43
C PHE A 338 16.74 14.53 -7.09
N SER A 339 15.73 15.41 -7.11
CA SER A 339 14.98 15.75 -5.90
C SER A 339 14.16 14.57 -5.38
N GLY A 340 13.52 13.80 -6.28
CA GLY A 340 12.78 12.58 -5.93
C GLY A 340 13.67 11.51 -5.31
N LEU A 341 14.84 11.24 -5.90
CA LEU A 341 15.83 10.31 -5.33
C LEU A 341 16.30 10.76 -3.94
N SER A 342 16.54 12.07 -3.76
CA SER A 342 16.92 12.64 -2.47
C SER A 342 15.79 12.48 -1.44
N ALA A 343 14.53 12.69 -1.84
CA ALA A 343 13.38 12.50 -0.97
C ALA A 343 13.16 11.02 -0.59
N ILE A 344 13.41 10.07 -1.49
CA ILE A 344 13.40 8.63 -1.17
C ILE A 344 14.48 8.32 -0.14
N GLY A 345 15.71 8.81 -0.35
CA GLY A 345 16.82 8.65 0.60
C GLY A 345 16.47 9.21 1.98
N ALA A 346 15.94 10.43 2.04
CA ALA A 346 15.47 11.05 3.28
C ALA A 346 14.33 10.24 3.93
N THR A 347 13.38 9.75 3.14
CA THR A 347 12.28 8.90 3.62
C THR A 347 12.80 7.63 4.27
N LEU A 348 13.77 6.95 3.67
CA LEU A 348 14.37 5.74 4.25
C LEU A 348 15.04 6.02 5.60
N ILE A 349 15.77 7.14 5.71
CA ILE A 349 16.43 7.56 6.96
C ILE A 349 15.39 7.86 8.04
N VAL A 350 14.40 8.71 7.75
CA VAL A 350 13.37 9.11 8.72
C VAL A 350 12.48 7.92 9.09
N ALA A 351 12.11 7.08 8.12
CA ALA A 351 11.32 5.87 8.36
C ALA A 351 12.05 4.88 9.28
N ASN A 352 13.38 4.79 9.21
CA ASN A 352 14.15 3.96 10.14
C ASN A 352 14.04 4.44 11.59
N PHE A 353 14.09 5.75 11.83
CA PHE A 353 13.85 6.31 13.15
C PHE A 353 12.38 6.15 13.58
N TYR A 354 11.46 6.41 12.67
CA TYR A 354 10.03 6.29 12.91
C TYR A 354 9.64 4.87 13.32
N SER A 355 10.15 3.86 12.61
CA SER A 355 9.88 2.46 12.92
C SER A 355 10.42 2.08 14.30
N ARG A 356 11.63 2.52 14.63
CA ARG A 356 12.26 2.22 15.93
C ARG A 356 11.53 2.85 17.11
N TYR A 357 11.03 4.09 16.96
CA TYR A 357 10.43 4.81 18.10
C TYR A 357 8.91 4.73 18.12
N VAL A 358 8.25 4.87 16.98
CA VAL A 358 6.79 4.94 16.87
C VAL A 358 6.19 3.56 16.66
N ASP A 359 6.69 2.77 15.70
CA ASP A 359 6.11 1.44 15.43
C ASP A 359 6.36 0.49 16.60
N GLU A 360 7.57 0.46 17.18
CA GLU A 360 7.84 -0.34 18.38
C GLU A 360 7.00 0.10 19.58
N PHE A 361 6.78 1.40 19.75
CA PHE A 361 5.91 1.91 20.82
C PHE A 361 4.46 1.46 20.59
N ALA A 362 3.95 1.53 19.37
CA ALA A 362 2.62 1.05 19.01
C ALA A 362 2.46 -0.46 19.30
N ILE A 363 3.50 -1.26 19.03
CA ILE A 363 3.53 -2.69 19.38
C ILE A 363 3.48 -2.88 20.90
N LYS A 364 4.30 -2.15 21.67
CA LYS A 364 4.33 -2.24 23.14
C LYS A 364 3.00 -1.81 23.76
N ALA A 365 2.45 -0.68 23.32
CA ALA A 365 1.17 -0.14 23.79
C ALA A 365 -0.01 -1.08 23.48
N SER A 366 -0.07 -1.61 22.26
CA SER A 366 -1.10 -2.59 21.87
C SER A 366 -1.00 -3.89 22.67
N ASN A 367 0.23 -4.37 22.96
CA ASN A 367 0.45 -5.51 23.86
C ASN A 367 -0.04 -5.25 25.27
N ALA A 368 0.28 -4.09 25.85
CA ALA A 368 -0.17 -3.71 27.19
C ALA A 368 -1.70 -3.61 27.27
N LEU A 369 -2.34 -2.98 26.28
CA LEU A 369 -3.79 -2.87 26.21
C LEU A 369 -4.45 -4.25 26.14
N ALA A 370 -3.97 -5.11 25.26
CA ALA A 370 -4.57 -6.43 25.09
C ALA A 370 -4.42 -7.31 26.33
N ASN A 371 -3.30 -7.22 27.05
CA ASN A 371 -3.13 -7.92 28.32
C ASN A 371 -4.08 -7.36 29.39
N LYS A 372 -4.34 -6.04 29.43
CA LYS A 372 -5.28 -5.44 30.39
C LYS A 372 -6.74 -5.78 30.12
N VAL A 373 -7.12 -5.97 28.85
CA VAL A 373 -8.51 -6.24 28.43
C VAL A 373 -8.84 -7.74 28.48
N LEU A 374 -7.84 -8.62 28.27
CA LEU A 374 -8.04 -10.07 28.15
C LEU A 374 -7.57 -10.88 29.37
N ASN A 375 -6.88 -10.25 30.32
CA ASN A 375 -6.70 -10.77 31.68
C ASN A 375 -7.87 -10.27 32.54
#